data_AF-A0A8H7SZG8-F1
#
_entry.id   AF-A0A8H7SZG8-F1
#
_cell.length_a   1.000
_cell.length_b   1.000
_cell.length_c   1.000
_cell.angle_alpha   90.00
_cell.angle_beta   90.00
_cell.angle_gamma   90.00
#
_symmetry.space_group_name_H-M   'P 1'
#
loop_
_entity.id
_entity.type
_entity.pdbx_description
1 polymer ?
#
loop_
_entity_poly.entity_id
_entity_poly.type
_entity_poly.pdbx_seq_one_letter_code
_entity_poly.pdbx_strand_id
1 'polypeptide(L)'
;MHNTDVKLNDQKRRKKRENEGINNRQKTLLHKAHELGEFAGVEVAVIIRKHGKYTTYVSEGYRSQQPSFKEIQTAYPVPKNFLPEDIEKRRLK
;
A
#
# COMPACT_ATOMS: atom_id res chain seq x y z
N MET A 1 6.98 27.72 -33.90
CA MET A 1 6.46 27.68 -32.51
C MET A 1 5.71 26.37 -32.19
N HIS A 2 6.06 25.22 -32.77
CA HIS A 2 5.32 23.95 -32.59
C HIS A 2 5.88 22.97 -31.55
N ASN A 3 7.04 23.26 -30.95
CA ASN A 3 7.79 22.28 -30.13
C ASN A 3 7.33 22.21 -28.67
N THR A 4 6.55 23.17 -28.20
CA THR A 4 6.06 23.25 -26.81
C THR A 4 4.87 22.35 -26.55
N ASP A 5 3.92 22.26 -27.49
CA ASP A 5 2.70 21.43 -27.34
C ASP A 5 3.00 19.93 -27.33
N VAL A 6 3.95 19.48 -28.17
CA VAL A 6 4.37 18.07 -28.21
C VAL A 6 5.01 17.65 -26.88
N LYS A 7 5.90 18.47 -26.34
CA LYS A 7 6.56 18.21 -25.04
C LYS A 7 5.56 18.17 -23.88
N LEU A 8 4.55 19.05 -23.90
CA LEU A 8 3.52 19.10 -22.86
C LEU A 8 2.62 17.86 -22.90
N ASN A 9 2.30 17.37 -24.10
CA ASN A 9 1.47 16.18 -24.29
C ASN A 9 2.21 14.90 -23.86
N ASP A 10 3.51 14.79 -24.17
CA ASP A 10 4.34 13.67 -23.72
C ASP A 10 4.50 13.62 -22.21
N GLN A 11 4.68 14.77 -21.55
CA GLN A 11 4.69 14.84 -20.09
C GLN A 11 3.35 14.42 -19.48
N LYS A 12 2.21 14.85 -20.05
CA LYS A 12 0.88 14.40 -19.60
C LYS A 12 0.70 12.89 -19.75
N ARG A 13 1.15 12.32 -20.88
CA ARG A 13 1.11 10.86 -21.13
C ARG A 13 1.97 10.08 -20.15
N ARG A 14 3.18 10.54 -19.83
CA ARG A 14 4.06 9.91 -18.82
C ARG A 14 3.42 9.91 -17.44
N LYS A 15 2.92 11.06 -16.98
CA LYS A 15 2.20 11.18 -15.70
C LYS A 15 0.96 10.27 -15.62
N LYS A 16 0.24 10.10 -16.73
CA LYS A 16 -0.90 9.17 -16.81
C LYS A 16 -0.46 7.73 -16.58
N ARG A 17 0.60 7.28 -17.28
CA ARG A 17 1.15 5.92 -17.15
C ARG A 17 1.71 5.64 -15.76
N GLU A 18 2.42 6.61 -15.17
CA GLU A 18 2.92 6.50 -13.79
C GLU A 18 1.77 6.35 -12.78
N ASN A 19 0.73 7.16 -12.91
CA ASN A 19 -0.45 7.06 -12.06
C ASN A 19 -1.16 5.71 -12.22
N GLU A 20 -1.28 5.21 -13.44
CA GLU A 20 -1.84 3.89 -13.74
C GLU A 20 -1.01 2.78 -13.10
N GLY A 21 0.32 2.84 -13.22
CA GLY A 21 1.23 1.89 -12.56
C GLY A 21 1.07 1.88 -11.04
N ILE A 22 0.97 3.05 -10.41
CA ILE A 22 0.73 3.17 -8.96
C ILE A 22 -0.64 2.59 -8.58
N ASN A 23 -1.69 2.93 -9.33
CA ASN A 23 -3.04 2.44 -9.06
C ASN A 23 -3.12 0.91 -9.22
N ASN A 24 -2.45 0.35 -10.22
CA ASN A 24 -2.37 -1.09 -10.43
C ASN A 24 -1.65 -1.79 -9.26
N ARG A 25 -0.50 -1.27 -8.81
CA ARG A 25 0.21 -1.80 -7.64
C ARG A 25 -0.63 -1.71 -6.37
N GLN A 26 -1.36 -0.61 -6.18
CA GLN A 26 -2.29 -0.45 -5.06
C GLN A 26 -3.41 -1.50 -5.13
N LYS A 27 -4.01 -1.74 -6.31
CA LYS A 27 -5.01 -2.79 -6.51
C LYS A 27 -4.45 -4.17 -6.19
N THR A 28 -3.24 -4.49 -6.66
CA THR A 28 -2.57 -5.76 -6.36
C THR A 28 -2.31 -5.93 -4.86
N LEU A 29 -1.84 -4.88 -4.18
CA LEU A 29 -1.63 -4.92 -2.73
C LEU A 29 -2.91 -5.24 -1.97
N LEU A 30 -4.03 -4.61 -2.35
CA LEU A 30 -5.34 -4.88 -1.73
C LEU A 30 -5.81 -6.32 -1.99
N HIS A 31 -5.60 -6.84 -3.20
CA HIS A 31 -5.91 -8.23 -3.52
C HIS A 31 -5.09 -9.21 -2.68
N LYS A 32 -3.78 -8.96 -2.54
CA LYS A 32 -2.90 -9.79 -1.70
C LYS A 32 -3.22 -9.69 -0.22
N ALA A 33 -3.61 -8.51 0.26
CA ALA A 33 -4.09 -8.34 1.62
C ALA A 33 -5.36 -9.14 1.88
N HIS A 34 -6.26 -9.23 0.89
CA HIS A 34 -7.47 -10.03 0.98
C HIS A 34 -7.16 -11.53 1.00
N GLU A 35 -6.38 -12.04 0.04
CA GLU A 35 -5.91 -13.43 0.03
C GLU A 35 -5.27 -13.82 1.38
N LEU A 36 -4.45 -12.93 1.96
CA LEU A 36 -3.81 -13.18 3.25
C LEU A 36 -4.82 -13.25 4.41
N GLY A 37 -5.89 -12.47 4.35
CA GLY A 37 -6.96 -12.48 5.35
C GLY A 37 -7.91 -13.67 5.25
N GLU A 38 -7.85 -14.48 4.19
CA GLU A 38 -8.63 -15.72 4.08
C GLU A 38 -8.04 -16.86 4.94
N PHE A 39 -6.78 -16.74 5.36
CA PHE A 39 -6.15 -17.72 6.24
C PHE A 39 -6.71 -17.61 7.67
N ALA A 40 -7.02 -18.76 8.28
CA ALA A 40 -7.57 -18.81 9.62
C ALA A 40 -6.63 -18.17 10.65
N GLY A 41 -7.18 -17.28 11.48
CA GLY A 41 -6.43 -16.55 12.51
C GLY A 41 -5.56 -15.42 11.98
N VAL A 42 -5.68 -15.06 10.69
CA VAL A 42 -4.94 -13.94 10.10
C VAL A 42 -5.86 -12.76 9.89
N GLU A 43 -5.53 -11.65 10.56
CA GLU A 43 -6.23 -10.38 10.43
C GLU A 43 -5.33 -9.38 9.73
N VAL A 44 -5.88 -8.67 8.75
CA VAL A 44 -5.11 -7.79 7.88
C VAL A 44 -5.78 -6.42 7.81
N ALA A 45 -5.00 -5.39 8.12
CA ALA A 45 -5.34 -4.01 7.81
C ALA A 45 -4.24 -3.37 6.96
N VAL A 46 -4.65 -2.61 5.95
CA VAL A 46 -3.75 -1.85 5.08
C VAL A 46 -4.19 -0.39 5.10
N ILE A 47 -3.22 0.51 5.34
CA ILE A 47 -3.43 1.96 5.30
C ILE A 47 -2.43 2.53 4.28
N ILE A 48 -2.95 3.15 3.24
CA ILE A 48 -2.15 3.76 2.17
C ILE A 48 -2.42 5.25 2.19
N ARG A 49 -1.37 6.06 2.30
CA ARG A 49 -1.45 7.52 2.16
C ARG A 49 -0.82 7.95 0.83
N LYS A 50 -1.63 8.48 -0.08
CA LYS A 50 -1.20 8.99 -1.39
C LYS A 50 -1.61 10.44 -1.55
N HIS A 51 -0.63 11.35 -1.69
CA HIS A 51 -0.86 12.80 -1.84
C HIS A 51 -1.86 13.36 -0.80
N GLY A 52 -1.71 12.96 0.46
CA GLY A 52 -2.59 13.40 1.56
C GLY A 52 -3.93 12.67 1.66
N LYS A 53 -4.32 11.85 0.67
CA LYS A 53 -5.53 11.03 0.71
C LYS A 53 -5.24 9.65 1.27
N TYR A 54 -6.16 9.13 2.08
CA TYR A 54 -6.05 7.79 2.65
C TYR A 54 -6.92 6.80 1.88
N THR A 55 -6.39 5.60 1.66
CA THR A 55 -7.15 4.42 1.25
C THR A 55 -6.90 3.34 2.28
N THR A 56 -7.97 2.74 2.80
CA THR A 56 -7.90 1.71 3.83
C THR A 56 -8.56 0.43 3.36
N TYR A 57 -8.04 -0.69 3.85
CA TYR A 57 -8.66 -2.01 3.71
C TYR A 57 -8.54 -2.75 5.04
N VAL A 58 -9.55 -3.55 5.34
CA VAL A 58 -9.69 -4.31 6.57
C VAL A 58 -10.33 -5.65 6.23
N SER A 59 -9.72 -6.76 6.64
CA SER A 59 -10.32 -8.09 6.51
C SER A 59 -11.58 -8.21 7.38
N GLU A 60 -12.51 -9.10 7.01
CA GLU A 60 -13.84 -9.13 7.61
C GLU A 60 -13.83 -9.34 9.13
N GLY A 61 -13.01 -10.26 9.64
CA GLY A 61 -12.86 -10.51 11.08
C GLY A 61 -12.35 -9.31 11.88
N TYR A 62 -11.63 -8.39 11.22
CA TYR A 62 -10.91 -7.30 11.87
C TYR A 62 -11.67 -5.98 11.90
N ARG A 63 -12.85 -5.88 11.26
CA ARG A 63 -13.63 -4.63 11.18
C ARG A 63 -14.14 -4.14 12.53
N SER A 64 -14.42 -5.04 13.46
CA SER A 64 -15.04 -4.73 14.75
C SER A 64 -14.03 -4.47 15.87
N GLN A 65 -12.75 -4.81 15.66
CA GLN A 65 -11.72 -4.83 16.71
C GLN A 65 -10.37 -4.32 16.22
N GLN A 66 -10.32 -3.29 15.36
CA GLN A 66 -9.04 -2.72 14.96
C GLN A 66 -8.33 -2.06 16.16
N PRO A 67 -7.16 -2.58 16.60
CA PRO A 67 -6.33 -1.91 17.58
C PRO A 67 -5.70 -0.67 16.96
N SER A 68 -5.58 0.38 17.76
CA SER A 68 -4.82 1.57 17.42
C SER A 68 -3.33 1.24 17.26
N PHE A 69 -2.60 2.06 16.50
CA PHE A 69 -1.14 1.93 16.39
C PHE A 69 -0.43 1.92 17.75
N LYS A 70 -0.96 2.67 18.72
CA LYS A 70 -0.41 2.72 20.08
C LYS A 70 -0.59 1.38 20.80
N GLU A 71 -1.78 0.79 20.69
CA GLU A 71 -2.07 -0.53 21.26
C GLU A 71 -1.19 -1.61 20.61
N ILE A 72 -1.00 -1.56 19.28
CA ILE A 72 -0.11 -2.47 18.56
C ILE A 72 1.30 -2.38 19.13
N GLN A 73 1.87 -1.18 19.27
CA GLN A 73 3.24 -1.00 19.78
C GLN A 73 3.45 -1.56 21.19
N THR A 74 2.40 -1.64 21.99
CA THR A 74 2.43 -2.19 23.35
C THR A 74 2.03 -3.66 23.42
N ALA A 75 1.69 -4.29 22.30
CA ALA A 75 1.22 -5.66 22.26
C ALA A 75 2.33 -6.66 22.60
N TYR A 76 1.92 -7.81 23.14
CA TYR A 76 2.80 -8.96 23.37
C TYR A 76 2.38 -10.13 22.48
N PRO A 77 3.32 -10.78 21.77
CA PRO A 77 4.76 -10.50 21.73
C PRO A 77 5.09 -9.17 21.03
N VAL A 78 6.29 -8.64 21.30
CA VAL A 78 6.75 -7.36 20.74
C VAL A 78 6.56 -7.37 19.22
N PRO A 79 5.86 -6.37 18.64
CA PRO A 79 5.59 -6.33 17.22
C PRO A 79 6.88 -6.31 16.38
N LYS A 80 6.88 -7.06 15.28
CA LYS A 80 7.92 -6.97 14.26
C LYS A 80 7.58 -5.87 13.28
N ASN A 81 8.34 -4.77 13.33
CA ASN A 81 8.21 -3.67 12.39
C ASN A 81 9.16 -3.87 11.21
N PHE A 82 8.66 -3.80 9.97
CA PHE A 82 9.49 -3.84 8.76
C PHE A 82 9.65 -2.44 8.21
N LEU A 83 10.91 -2.01 8.06
CA LEU A 83 11.26 -0.75 7.41
C LEU A 83 11.53 -0.98 5.91
N PRO A 84 11.49 0.07 5.07
CA PRO A 84 11.80 -0.06 3.65
C PRO A 84 13.14 -0.77 3.38
N GLU A 85 14.15 -0.49 4.20
CA GLU A 85 15.49 -1.08 4.09
C GLU A 85 15.47 -2.60 4.31
N ASP A 86 14.60 -3.10 5.17
CA ASP A 86 14.46 -4.54 5.44
C ASP A 86 13.85 -5.27 4.26
N ILE A 87 12.94 -4.63 3.54
CA ILE A 87 12.30 -5.20 2.35
C ILE A 87 13.29 -5.20 1.18
N GLU A 88 14.03 -4.12 0.97
CA GLU A 88 15.02 -4.05 -0.12
C GLU A 88 16.14 -5.08 0.06
N LYS A 89 16.61 -5.30 1.30
CA LYS A 89 17.58 -6.38 1.60
C LYS A 89 17.08 -7.78 1.23
N ARG A 90 15.76 -8.01 1.25
CA ARG A 90 15.16 -9.30 0.87
C ARG A 90 15.00 -9.48 -0.64
N ARG A 91 14.96 -8.40 -1.41
CA ARG A 91 14.88 -8.46 -2.88
C ARG A 91 16.22 -8.79 -3.54
N LEU A 92 17.32 -8.58 -2.82
CA LEU A 92 18.69 -8.80 -3.27
C LEU A 92 19.21 -10.22 -2.96
N LYS A 93 18.44 -11.04 -2.25
CA LYS A 93 18.71 -12.46 -1.98
C LYS A 93 17.86 -13.34 -2.88
#